data_AF-A0A8T5PT57-F1
#
_entry.id   AF-A0A8T5PT57-F1
#
_cell.length_a   1.000
_cell.length_b   1.000
_cell.length_c   1.000
_cell.angle_alpha   90.00
_cell.angle_beta   90.00
_cell.angle_gamma   90.00
#
_symmetry.space_group_name_H-M   'P 1'
#
loop_
_entity.id
_entity.type
_entity.pdbx_description
1 polymer ?
#
loop_
_entity_poly.entity_id
_entity_poly.type
_entity_poly.pdbx_seq_one_letter_code
_entity_poly.pdbx_strand_id
1 'polypeptide(L)'
;MYLKLAENMRRIRKIDQMVGRKGKIIEFTKITSAPSNFRLQEPYYVALIELENGEKVTAQVVDCENISEGMEVEGILRKLFCEGKQGIIQYGVKFRPEQR
;
A
#
# COMPACT_ATOMS: atom_id res chain seq x y z
N MET A 1 -7.82 7.76 25.36
CA MET A 1 -8.72 6.99 24.46
C MET A 1 -9.23 7.83 23.28
N TYR A 2 -9.74 9.04 23.50
CA TYR A 2 -10.23 9.94 22.43
C TYR A 2 -9.15 10.44 21.43
N LEU A 3 -7.91 10.64 21.86
CA LEU A 3 -6.81 11.08 20.98
C LEU A 3 -6.49 10.06 19.87
N LYS A 4 -6.51 8.76 20.18
CA LYS A 4 -6.32 7.69 19.18
C LYS A 4 -7.43 7.68 18.12
N LEU A 5 -8.66 8.06 18.48
CA LEU A 5 -9.77 8.14 17.52
C LEU A 5 -9.57 9.25 16.49
N ALA A 6 -9.09 10.42 16.92
CA ALA A 6 -8.84 11.56 16.04
C ALA A 6 -7.65 11.32 15.09
N GLU A 7 -6.58 10.68 15.56
CA GLU A 7 -5.47 10.23 14.70
C GLU A 7 -5.92 9.20 13.67
N ASN A 8 -6.74 8.23 14.09
CA ASN A 8 -7.30 7.22 13.18
C ASN A 8 -8.18 7.86 12.11
N MET A 9 -9.01 8.87 12.44
CA MET A 9 -9.81 9.59 11.44
C MET A 9 -8.94 10.36 10.43
N ARG A 10 -7.83 10.98 10.85
CA ARG A 10 -6.89 11.64 9.93
C ARG A 10 -6.20 10.63 9.01
N ARG A 11 -5.88 9.44 9.53
CA ARG A 11 -5.24 8.35 8.77
C ARG A 11 -6.20 7.75 7.73
N ILE A 12 -7.47 7.57 8.08
CA ILE A 12 -8.52 7.07 7.17
C ILE A 12 -8.76 8.05 6.01
N ARG A 13 -8.78 9.37 6.27
CA ARG A 13 -8.90 10.40 5.21
C ARG A 13 -7.77 10.32 4.17
N LYS A 14 -6.55 9.95 4.58
CA LYS A 14 -5.42 9.78 3.65
C LYS A 14 -5.56 8.52 2.79
N ILE A 15 -6.11 7.44 3.34
CA ILE A 15 -6.33 6.18 2.59
C ILE A 15 -7.34 6.41 1.45
N ASP A 16 -8.45 7.09 1.73
CA ASP A 16 -9.49 7.41 0.73
C ASP A 16 -8.93 8.24 -0.44
N GLN A 17 -8.05 9.20 -0.14
CA GLN A 17 -7.46 10.06 -1.16
C GLN A 17 -6.51 9.34 -2.12
N MET A 18 -6.03 8.14 -1.79
CA MET A 18 -5.00 7.44 -2.57
C MET A 18 -5.57 6.34 -3.46
N VAL A 19 -6.80 5.89 -3.20
CA VAL A 19 -7.48 4.90 -4.05
C VAL A 19 -7.81 5.54 -5.40
N GLY A 20 -7.52 4.84 -6.49
CA GLY A 20 -7.72 5.31 -7.87
C GLY A 20 -6.72 6.36 -8.34
N ARG A 21 -5.79 6.82 -7.48
CA ARG A 21 -4.71 7.71 -7.92
C ARG A 21 -3.63 6.93 -8.65
N LYS A 22 -3.15 7.53 -9.73
CA LYS A 22 -2.02 7.03 -10.50
C LYS A 22 -0.71 7.63 -10.01
N GLY A 23 0.36 6.89 -10.23
CA GLY A 23 1.71 7.31 -9.92
C GLY A 23 2.74 6.49 -10.67
N LYS A 24 4.01 6.86 -10.48
CA LYS A 24 5.16 6.18 -11.07
C LYS A 24 6.11 5.70 -9.99
N ILE A 25 6.65 4.50 -10.16
CA ILE A 25 7.68 3.98 -9.27
C ILE A 25 8.98 4.77 -9.49
N ILE A 26 9.48 5.42 -8.45
CA ILE A 26 10.79 6.07 -8.45
C ILE A 26 11.89 5.04 -8.17
N GLU A 27 11.70 4.26 -7.10
CA GLU A 27 12.67 3.27 -6.61
C GLU A 27 11.91 2.15 -5.91
N PHE A 28 12.48 0.94 -5.88
CA PHE A 28 11.84 -0.20 -5.23
C PHE A 28 12.83 -1.15 -4.56
N THR A 29 12.30 -1.95 -3.64
CA THR A 29 13.03 -3.05 -3.01
C THR A 29 12.16 -4.31 -2.94
N LYS A 30 12.80 -5.46 -3.12
CA LYS A 30 12.16 -6.78 -3.00
C LYS A 30 12.45 -7.34 -1.62
N ILE A 31 11.40 -7.50 -0.81
CA ILE A 31 11.52 -8.10 0.51
C ILE A 31 11.31 -9.61 0.38
N THR A 32 12.39 -10.35 0.54
CA THR A 32 12.41 -11.83 0.49
C THR A 32 12.43 -12.47 1.88
N SER A 33 12.78 -11.72 2.93
CA SER A 33 12.72 -12.16 4.32
C SER A 33 11.90 -11.15 5.11
N ALA A 34 10.63 -11.49 5.32
CA ALA A 34 9.69 -10.65 6.03
C ALA A 34 9.60 -11.04 7.50
N PRO A 35 9.29 -10.09 8.39
CA PRO A 35 8.96 -10.39 9.77
C PRO A 35 7.74 -11.33 9.84
N SER A 36 7.62 -12.09 10.93
CA SER A 36 6.63 -13.16 11.17
C SER A 36 5.20 -12.83 10.70
N ASN A 37 4.81 -11.57 10.84
CA ASN A 37 3.47 -11.07 10.58
C ASN A 37 3.17 -10.87 9.07
N PHE A 38 4.20 -10.93 8.22
CA PHE A 38 4.13 -10.69 6.78
C PHE A 38 4.65 -11.89 5.96
N ARG A 39 4.97 -13.02 6.60
CA ARG A 39 5.48 -14.22 5.91
C ARG A 39 4.55 -14.75 4.83
N LEU A 40 3.22 -14.62 5.02
CA LEU A 40 2.22 -15.01 4.02
C LEU A 40 2.23 -14.15 2.74
N GLN A 41 2.95 -13.02 2.77
CA GLN A 41 3.08 -12.11 1.63
C GLN A 41 4.48 -12.19 1.02
N GLU A 42 5.36 -13.09 1.49
CA GLU A 42 6.68 -13.29 0.88
C GLU A 42 6.58 -14.00 -0.47
N PRO A 43 7.34 -13.56 -1.49
CA PRO A 43 8.05 -12.29 -1.58
C PRO A 43 7.10 -11.13 -1.97
N TYR A 44 7.36 -9.92 -1.46
CA TYR A 44 6.63 -8.71 -1.87
C TYR A 44 7.56 -7.54 -2.19
N TYR A 45 7.04 -6.60 -2.98
CA TYR A 45 7.75 -5.39 -3.34
C TYR A 45 7.27 -4.20 -2.52
N VAL A 46 8.21 -3.36 -2.09
CA VAL A 46 7.94 -2.03 -1.53
C VAL A 46 8.57 -1.01 -2.46
N ALA A 47 7.80 0.01 -2.84
CA ALA A 47 8.25 1.05 -3.74
C ALA A 47 8.03 2.45 -3.16
N LEU A 48 8.91 3.36 -3.53
CA LEU A 48 8.69 4.80 -3.46
C LEU A 48 7.96 5.22 -4.75
N ILE A 49 6.77 5.76 -4.61
CA ILE A 49 5.86 6.08 -5.72
C ILE A 49 5.64 7.59 -5.72
N GLU A 50 5.84 8.23 -6.85
CA GLU A 50 5.45 9.62 -7.10
C GLU A 50 4.08 9.65 -7.73
N LEU A 51 3.10 10.21 -7.03
CA LEU A 51 1.76 10.42 -7.54
C LEU A 51 1.73 11.58 -8.54
N GLU A 52 0.71 11.63 -9.39
CA GLU A 52 0.54 12.70 -10.39
C GLU A 52 0.50 14.12 -9.80
N ASN A 53 0.12 14.25 -8.53
CA ASN A 53 0.10 15.52 -7.81
C ASN A 53 1.46 15.91 -7.19
N GLY A 54 2.52 15.14 -7.45
CA GLY A 54 3.88 15.35 -6.93
C GLY A 54 4.11 14.84 -5.50
N GLU A 55 3.10 14.24 -4.86
CA GLU A 55 3.29 13.61 -3.54
C GLU A 55 4.06 12.30 -3.67
N LYS A 56 5.05 12.09 -2.80
CA LYS A 56 5.80 10.84 -2.72
C LYS A 56 5.27 9.95 -1.60
N VAL A 57 5.05 8.69 -1.93
CA VAL A 57 4.43 7.70 -1.05
C VAL A 57 5.26 6.43 -1.04
N THR A 58 5.48 5.87 0.14
CA THR A 58 6.03 4.51 0.28
C THR A 58 4.89 3.52 0.48
N ALA A 59 4.74 2.56 -0.42
CA ALA A 59 3.69 1.55 -0.35
C ALA A 59 4.14 0.22 -0.94
N GLN A 60 3.40 -0.85 -0.63
CA GLN A 60 3.62 -2.15 -1.25
C GLN A 60 3.00 -2.18 -2.65
N VAL A 61 3.74 -2.77 -3.59
CA VAL A 61 3.24 -3.06 -4.94
C VAL A 61 2.83 -4.53 -5.00
N VAL A 62 1.62 -4.79 -5.48
CA VAL A 62 0.97 -6.10 -5.53
C VAL A 62 0.43 -6.38 -6.93
N ASP A 63 -0.01 -7.63 -7.16
CA ASP A 63 -0.50 -8.11 -8.45
C ASP A 63 0.52 -8.02 -9.60
N CYS A 64 1.80 -8.17 -9.28
CA CYS A 64 2.90 -8.12 -10.23
C CYS A 64 3.99 -9.14 -9.87
N GLU A 65 4.55 -9.81 -10.89
CA GLU A 65 5.71 -10.69 -10.70
C GLU A 65 7.02 -9.89 -10.63
N ASN A 66 7.12 -8.84 -11.45
CA ASN A 66 8.27 -7.97 -11.57
C ASN A 66 7.82 -6.50 -11.60
N ILE A 67 8.67 -5.62 -11.08
CA ILE A 67 8.50 -4.17 -11.13
C ILE A 67 9.77 -3.51 -11.65
N SER A 68 9.63 -2.33 -12.21
CA SER A 68 10.73 -1.51 -12.70
C SER A 68 10.54 -0.06 -12.29
N GLU A 69 11.65 0.70 -12.24
CA GLU A 69 11.60 2.15 -12.13
C GLU A 69 10.84 2.73 -13.35
N GLY A 70 10.08 3.80 -13.12
CA GLY A 70 9.23 4.44 -14.12
C GLY A 70 7.91 3.74 -14.43
N MET A 71 7.66 2.54 -13.87
CA MET A 71 6.41 1.80 -14.09
C MET A 71 5.20 2.57 -13.53
N GLU A 72 4.13 2.66 -14.34
CA GLU A 72 2.86 3.27 -13.95
C GLU A 72 2.06 2.32 -13.05
N VAL A 73 1.59 2.87 -11.94
CA VAL A 73 0.87 2.13 -10.91
C VAL A 73 -0.36 2.91 -10.45
N GLU A 74 -1.37 2.18 -9.99
CA GLU A 74 -2.58 2.76 -9.42
C GLU A 74 -2.85 2.27 -8.00
N GLY A 75 -3.36 3.16 -7.16
CA GLY A 75 -3.74 2.86 -5.78
C GLY A 75 -5.03 2.05 -5.71
N ILE A 76 -4.99 0.91 -5.04
CA ILE A 76 -6.13 0.02 -4.82
C ILE A 76 -6.35 -0.22 -3.32
N LEU A 77 -7.61 -0.46 -2.95
CA LEU A 77 -7.94 -0.84 -1.59
C LEU A 77 -7.68 -2.34 -1.38
N ARG A 78 -6.92 -2.69 -0.34
CA ARG A 78 -6.62 -4.07 0.04
C ARG A 78 -6.83 -4.28 1.54
N LYS A 79 -7.27 -5.50 1.88
CA LYS A 79 -7.29 -5.97 3.27
C LYS A 79 -5.86 -6.17 3.76
N LEU A 80 -5.48 -5.49 4.84
CA LEU A 80 -4.16 -5.61 5.46
C LEU A 80 -4.18 -6.74 6.49
N PHE A 81 -5.06 -6.63 7.50
CA PHE A 81 -5.11 -7.55 8.63
C PHE A 81 -6.54 -7.74 9.14
N CYS A 82 -6.75 -8.84 9.86
CA CYS A 82 -7.98 -9.13 10.60
C CYS A 82 -7.56 -9.43 12.04
N GLU A 83 -8.07 -8.68 13.02
CA GLU A 83 -7.79 -8.95 14.43
C GLU A 83 -8.59 -10.18 14.90
N GLY A 84 -8.08 -11.39 14.65
CA GLY A 84 -8.74 -12.64 15.07
C GLY A 84 -10.03 -12.97 14.29
N LYS A 85 -10.83 -13.93 14.80
CA LYS A 85 -12.02 -14.47 14.11
C LYS A 85 -13.24 -13.53 14.12
N GLN A 86 -13.29 -12.56 15.03
CA GLN A 86 -14.41 -11.61 15.19
C GLN A 86 -13.96 -10.14 15.24
N GLY A 87 -12.66 -9.85 15.09
CA GLY A 87 -12.18 -8.47 15.21
C GLY A 87 -12.19 -7.69 13.90
N ILE A 88 -11.68 -6.47 14.00
CA ILE A 88 -11.81 -5.46 12.95
C ILE A 88 -10.93 -5.82 11.77
N ILE A 89 -11.51 -5.73 10.57
CA ILE A 89 -10.75 -5.83 9.32
C ILE A 89 -10.15 -4.46 9.03
N GLN A 90 -8.82 -4.40 9.00
CA GLN A 90 -8.11 -3.19 8.60
C GLN A 90 -7.88 -3.20 7.09
N TYR A 91 -8.40 -2.18 6.42
CA TYR A 91 -8.13 -1.90 5.02
C TYR A 91 -7.06 -0.82 4.89
N GLY A 92 -6.30 -0.88 3.80
CA GLY A 92 -5.33 0.15 3.45
C GLY A 92 -5.10 0.17 1.95
N VAL A 93 -4.39 1.19 1.49
CA VAL A 93 -4.01 1.32 0.08
C VAL A 93 -2.72 0.56 -0.19
N LYS A 94 -2.75 -0.24 -1.26
CA LYS A 94 -1.56 -0.78 -1.92
C LYS A 94 -1.58 -0.33 -3.37
N PHE A 95 -0.50 -0.52 -4.11
CA PHE A 95 -0.44 -0.17 -5.52
C PHE A 95 -0.35 -1.42 -6.39
N ARG A 96 -0.90 -1.37 -7.59
CA ARG A 96 -0.70 -2.40 -8.63
C ARG A 96 -0.25 -1.75 -9.93
N PRO A 97 0.43 -2.46 -10.83
CA PRO A 97 0.66 -1.96 -12.18
C PRO A 97 -0.66 -1.59 -12.86
N GLU A 98 -0.67 -0.47 -13.56
CA GLU A 98 -1.84 -0.07 -14.34
C GLU A 98 -2.04 -1.08 -15.50
N GLN A 99 -3.19 -1.75 -15.52
CA GLN A 99 -3.58 -2.56 -16.68
C GLN A 99 -4.18 -1.60 -17.71
N ARG A 100 -3.43 -1.41 -18.80
CA ARG A 100 -3.82 -0.55 -19.92
C ARG A 100 -4.90 -1.19 -20.79
#